data_AF-A0A1D4LJT8-F1
#
_entry.id   AF-A0A1D4LJT8-F1
#
_cell.length_a   1.000
_cell.length_b   1.000
_cell.length_c   1.000
_cell.angle_alpha   90.00
_cell.angle_beta   90.00
_cell.angle_gamma   90.00
#
_symmetry.space_group_name_H-M   'P 1'
#
loop_
_entity.id
_entity.type
_entity.pdbx_description
1 polymer ?
#
loop_
_entity_poly.entity_id
_entity_poly.type
_entity_poly.pdbx_seq_one_letter_code
_entity_poly.pdbx_strand_id
1 'polypeptide(L)'
;MIGYVISLLKNPRYKFLYIENQYYLIDLQCNIISYIFPMINWFPKTCYKVDKTTYIDLQSTNQQSNSKTNYFLFVCGSSILLAAILRPIMKTVDFPVNPSIAIILVLLTLIAVISLHIIMRRKYSLSKQLKNNTRTKIKLIPNSKNFIALILFYFMTLFFSSLGVYMFLIELEVNLVFYFAWIIMILALTFSNILSISVGKLKAKVYN
;
A
#
# COMPACT_ATOMS: atom_id res chain seq x y z
N MET A 1 -22.92 2.84 -11.64
CA MET A 1 -22.41 2.52 -12.99
C MET A 1 -21.33 1.45 -12.87
N ILE A 2 -21.15 0.61 -13.89
CA ILE A 2 -20.04 -0.34 -13.94
C ILE A 2 -18.84 0.38 -14.57
N GLY A 3 -17.71 0.35 -13.90
CA GLY A 3 -16.45 0.93 -14.38
C GLY A 3 -15.36 -0.12 -14.48
N TYR A 4 -14.29 0.21 -15.20
CA TYR A 4 -13.11 -0.62 -15.33
C TYR A 4 -11.88 0.12 -14.80
N VAL A 5 -11.19 -0.46 -13.82
CA VAL A 5 -9.96 0.09 -13.27
C VAL A 5 -8.74 -0.50 -13.92
N ILE A 6 -7.81 0.38 -14.30
CA ILE A 6 -6.54 0.07 -14.93
C ILE A 6 -5.42 0.65 -14.05
N SER A 7 -4.37 -0.13 -13.79
CA SER A 7 -3.19 0.34 -13.08
C SER A 7 -2.36 1.27 -13.96
N LEU A 8 -1.93 2.41 -13.42
CA LEU A 8 -0.90 3.21 -14.05
C LEU A 8 0.46 2.53 -13.83
N LEU A 9 1.11 2.12 -14.92
CA LEU A 9 2.43 1.49 -14.86
C LEU A 9 3.45 2.44 -14.16
N LYS A 10 4.33 1.86 -13.35
CA LYS A 10 5.36 2.57 -12.56
C LYS A 10 4.85 3.61 -11.55
N ASN A 11 3.53 3.74 -11.33
CA ASN A 11 2.96 4.67 -10.36
C ASN A 11 1.91 3.98 -9.46
N PRO A 12 2.27 3.56 -8.25
CA PRO A 12 1.35 2.86 -7.34
C PRO A 12 0.30 3.79 -6.72
N ARG A 13 0.49 5.11 -6.77
CA ARG A 13 -0.40 6.11 -6.16
C ARG A 13 -1.68 6.31 -6.97
N TYR A 14 -1.58 6.29 -8.30
CA TYR A 14 -2.70 6.59 -9.19
C TYR A 14 -3.22 5.36 -9.93
N LYS A 15 -4.54 5.32 -10.15
CA LYS A 15 -5.20 4.33 -11.01
C LYS A 15 -6.19 5.02 -11.94
N PHE A 16 -6.31 4.50 -13.16
CA PHE A 16 -7.34 4.94 -14.10
C PHE A 16 -8.64 4.21 -13.84
N LEU A 17 -9.75 4.91 -14.09
CA LEU A 17 -11.11 4.41 -14.04
C LEU A 17 -11.83 4.85 -15.31
N TYR A 18 -12.30 3.87 -16.07
CA TYR A 18 -13.08 4.10 -17.28
C TYR A 18 -14.57 3.84 -16.98
N ILE A 19 -15.40 4.87 -17.16
CA ILE A 19 -16.86 4.82 -16.99
C ILE A 19 -17.49 5.64 -18.11
N GLU A 20 -18.50 5.10 -18.79
CA GLU A 20 -19.33 5.85 -19.76
C GLU A 20 -18.52 6.69 -20.76
N ASN A 21 -17.49 6.06 -21.36
CA ASN A 21 -16.61 6.71 -22.35
C ASN A 21 -15.73 7.85 -21.80
N GLN A 22 -15.64 7.99 -20.47
CA GLN A 22 -14.79 8.98 -19.80
C GLN A 22 -13.72 8.32 -18.93
N TYR A 23 -12.55 8.97 -18.88
CA TYR A 23 -11.42 8.53 -18.07
C TYR A 23 -11.29 9.39 -16.83
N TYR A 24 -11.14 8.73 -15.69
CA TYR A 24 -10.89 9.36 -14.40
C TYR A 24 -9.59 8.83 -13.83
N LEU A 25 -8.78 9.72 -13.28
CA LEU A 25 -7.58 9.37 -12.53
C LEU A 25 -7.89 9.46 -11.03
N ILE A 26 -7.81 8.32 -10.37
CA ILE A 26 -8.03 8.15 -8.94
C ILE A 26 -6.69 8.25 -8.24
N ASP A 27 -6.60 9.13 -7.23
CA ASP A 27 -5.48 9.16 -6.29
C ASP A 27 -5.82 8.30 -5.06
N LEU A 28 -5.10 7.19 -4.87
CA LEU A 28 -5.28 6.28 -3.74
C LEU A 28 -4.64 6.80 -2.45
N GLN A 29 -3.76 7.78 -2.55
CA GLN A 29 -3.00 8.32 -1.43
C GLN A 29 -3.35 9.79 -1.19
N CYS A 30 -4.51 10.26 -1.67
CA CYS A 30 -4.96 11.64 -1.49
C CYS A 30 -5.09 12.00 -0.01
N ASN A 31 -5.63 11.10 0.80
CA ASN A 31 -5.76 11.28 2.24
C ASN A 31 -4.63 10.53 2.97
N ILE A 32 -3.97 11.18 3.93
CA ILE A 32 -2.93 10.57 4.77
C ILE A 32 -3.50 9.42 5.60
N ILE A 33 -4.77 9.55 6.03
CA ILE A 33 -5.45 8.50 6.82
C ILE A 33 -5.59 7.20 6.02
N SER A 34 -5.55 7.26 4.67
CA SER A 34 -5.59 6.06 3.84
C SER A 34 -4.43 5.09 4.09
N TYR A 35 -3.27 5.57 4.56
CA TYR A 35 -2.13 4.71 4.89
C TYR A 35 -2.41 3.83 6.11
N ILE A 36 -3.19 4.31 7.08
CA ILE A 36 -3.53 3.53 8.27
C ILE A 36 -4.81 2.73 8.02
N PHE A 37 -5.79 3.32 7.32
CA PHE A 37 -7.07 2.70 7.03
C PHE A 37 -7.31 2.66 5.52
N PRO A 38 -6.91 1.57 4.84
CA PRO A 38 -7.00 1.48 3.38
C PRO A 38 -8.45 1.53 2.88
N MET A 39 -9.43 1.14 3.71
CA MET A 39 -10.86 1.19 3.41
C MET A 39 -11.38 2.60 3.16
N ILE A 40 -10.65 3.64 3.61
CA ILE A 40 -11.04 5.03 3.35
C ILE A 40 -11.14 5.32 1.85
N ASN A 41 -10.37 4.57 1.04
CA ASN A 41 -10.41 4.68 -0.41
C ASN A 41 -11.73 4.21 -1.06
N TRP A 42 -12.66 3.64 -0.30
CA TRP A 42 -13.99 3.28 -0.78
C TRP A 42 -15.04 4.38 -0.55
N PHE A 43 -14.73 5.38 0.27
CA PHE A 43 -15.59 6.55 0.44
C PHE A 43 -15.48 7.51 -0.75
N PRO A 44 -16.47 8.41 -0.93
CA PRO A 44 -16.41 9.42 -1.97
C PRO A 44 -15.11 10.22 -1.89
N LYS A 45 -14.33 10.23 -2.98
CA LYS A 45 -13.07 10.96 -3.07
C LYS A 45 -12.96 11.74 -4.37
N THR A 46 -12.14 12.78 -4.33
CA THR A 46 -11.88 13.63 -5.48
C THR A 46 -11.00 12.90 -6.49
N CYS A 47 -11.47 12.81 -7.73
CA CYS A 47 -10.76 12.25 -8.87
C CYS A 47 -10.61 13.34 -9.95
N TYR A 48 -9.61 13.19 -10.81
CA TYR A 48 -9.40 14.09 -11.94
C TYR A 48 -10.03 13.47 -13.18
N LYS A 49 -10.84 14.24 -13.91
CA LYS A 49 -11.29 13.83 -15.24
C LYS A 49 -10.15 14.07 -16.23
N VAL A 50 -9.86 13.07 -17.04
CA VAL A 50 -8.69 13.02 -17.93
C VAL A 50 -9.17 12.78 -19.36
N ASP A 51 -8.55 13.47 -20.31
CA ASP A 51 -8.86 13.30 -21.72
C ASP A 51 -8.18 12.05 -22.28
N LYS A 52 -8.68 11.55 -23.42
CA LYS A 52 -8.11 10.35 -24.05
C LYS A 52 -6.63 10.51 -24.41
N THR A 53 -6.22 11.72 -24.83
CA THR A 53 -4.82 12.05 -25.16
C THR A 53 -3.91 11.91 -23.94
N THR A 54 -4.26 12.58 -22.84
CA THR A 54 -3.52 12.53 -21.57
C THR A 54 -3.49 11.12 -20.96
N TYR A 55 -4.56 10.32 -21.14
CA TYR A 55 -4.55 8.90 -20.80
C TYR A 55 -3.49 8.12 -21.62
N ILE A 56 -3.46 8.31 -22.93
CA ILE A 56 -2.49 7.65 -23.83
C ILE A 56 -1.06 8.04 -23.45
N ASP A 57 -0.78 9.32 -23.22
CA ASP A 57 0.57 9.81 -22.88
C ASP A 57 1.11 9.22 -21.58
N LEU A 58 0.25 9.18 -20.55
CA LEU A 58 0.61 8.59 -19.25
C LEU A 58 0.81 7.07 -19.34
N GLN A 59 0.12 6.40 -20.27
CA GLN A 59 0.22 4.96 -20.45
C GLN A 59 1.41 4.56 -21.32
N SER A 60 1.64 5.25 -22.44
CA SER A 60 2.71 4.97 -23.42
C SER A 60 4.10 5.19 -22.83
N THR A 61 4.29 6.25 -22.04
CA THR A 61 5.54 6.54 -21.32
C THR A 61 5.97 5.41 -20.38
N ASN A 62 5.03 4.55 -19.98
CA ASN A 62 5.24 3.50 -19.00
C ASN A 62 5.10 2.07 -19.56
N GLN A 63 4.94 1.89 -20.88
CA GLN A 63 4.87 0.57 -21.51
C GLN A 63 6.24 -0.12 -21.54
N GLN A 64 6.49 -0.98 -20.56
CA GLN A 64 7.43 -2.10 -20.70
C GLN A 64 6.66 -3.39 -20.42
N SER A 65 6.98 -4.43 -21.19
CA SER A 65 6.24 -5.70 -21.31
C SER A 65 5.87 -6.33 -19.96
N ASN A 66 4.56 -6.50 -19.72
CA ASN A 66 4.03 -7.28 -18.61
C ASN A 66 4.23 -8.78 -18.90
N SER A 67 5.31 -9.39 -18.42
CA SER A 67 5.32 -10.84 -18.21
C SER A 67 4.47 -11.14 -16.97
N LYS A 68 3.44 -11.98 -17.14
CA LYS A 68 2.65 -12.50 -16.02
C LYS A 68 3.45 -13.62 -15.34
N THR A 69 4.47 -13.27 -14.57
CA THR A 69 5.21 -14.24 -13.76
C THR A 69 4.47 -14.44 -12.43
N ASN A 70 4.17 -15.69 -12.09
CA ASN A 70 3.51 -16.04 -10.83
C ASN A 70 4.53 -16.01 -9.69
N TYR A 71 4.81 -14.80 -9.16
CA TYR A 71 5.80 -14.58 -8.11
C TYR A 71 5.40 -15.19 -6.74
N PHE A 72 4.14 -15.59 -6.55
CA PHE A 72 3.65 -16.07 -5.25
C PHE A 72 4.43 -17.29 -4.74
N LEU A 73 4.66 -18.31 -5.59
CA LEU A 73 5.44 -19.49 -5.23
C LEU A 73 6.92 -19.16 -4.96
N PHE A 74 7.49 -18.23 -5.73
CA PHE A 74 8.86 -17.76 -5.50
C PHE A 74 9.02 -17.02 -4.17
N VAL A 75 8.03 -16.19 -3.80
CA VAL A 75 8.02 -15.45 -2.53
C VAL A 75 7.81 -16.40 -1.34
N CYS A 76 6.93 -17.40 -1.46
CA CYS A 76 6.73 -18.40 -0.41
C CYS A 76 7.94 -19.35 -0.27
N GLY A 77 8.60 -19.73 -1.36
CA GLY A 77 9.81 -20.56 -1.30
C GLY A 77 11.02 -19.82 -0.73
N SER A 78 11.18 -18.54 -1.09
CA SER A 78 12.30 -17.72 -0.61
C SER A 78 12.19 -17.40 0.88
N SER A 79 10.98 -17.27 1.44
CA SER A 79 10.81 -17.01 2.87
C SER A 79 11.25 -18.20 3.74
N ILE A 80 11.01 -19.44 3.30
CA ILE A 80 11.44 -20.65 4.01
C ILE A 80 12.97 -20.76 4.04
N LEU A 81 13.62 -20.50 2.90
CA LEU A 81 15.09 -20.48 2.80
C LEU A 81 15.69 -19.36 3.65
N LEU A 82 15.09 -18.16 3.61
CA LEU A 82 15.52 -17.03 4.43
C LEU A 82 15.39 -17.37 5.93
N ALA A 83 14.29 -18.00 6.34
CA ALA A 83 14.08 -18.44 7.72
C ALA A 83 15.12 -19.49 8.17
N ALA A 84 15.49 -20.43 7.29
CA ALA A 84 16.52 -21.43 7.56
C ALA A 84 17.91 -20.78 7.79
N ILE A 85 18.24 -19.74 7.01
CA ILE A 85 19.50 -18.97 7.15
C ILE A 85 19.49 -18.11 8.42
N LEU A 86 18.33 -17.53 8.77
CA LEU A 86 18.19 -16.70 9.97
C LEU A 86 18.19 -17.52 11.28
N ARG A 87 17.83 -18.82 11.22
CA ARG A 87 17.73 -19.70 12.39
C ARG A 87 18.98 -19.75 13.30
N PRO A 88 20.22 -19.90 12.79
CA PRO A 88 21.41 -19.85 13.64
C PRO A 88 21.64 -18.47 14.27
N ILE A 89 21.29 -17.39 13.58
CA ILE A 89 21.42 -16.01 14.07
C ILE A 89 20.43 -15.76 15.22
N MET A 90 19.21 -16.31 15.13
CA MET A 90 18.20 -16.16 16.19
C MET A 90 18.66 -16.72 17.54
N LYS A 91 19.51 -17.76 17.56
CA LYS A 91 19.99 -18.40 18.80
C LYS A 91 21.07 -17.59 19.54
N THR A 92 21.60 -16.54 18.94
CA THR A 92 22.77 -15.81 19.46
C THR A 92 22.51 -14.31 19.68
N VAL A 93 21.26 -13.85 19.55
CA VAL A 93 20.91 -12.42 19.39
C VAL A 93 19.78 -11.98 20.34
N ASP A 94 19.54 -12.71 21.43
CA ASP A 94 18.65 -12.20 22.48
C ASP A 94 19.48 -11.27 23.37
N PHE A 95 19.37 -9.97 23.09
CA PHE A 95 20.00 -8.94 23.90
C PHE A 95 18.91 -8.29 24.76
N PRO A 96 19.06 -8.27 26.10
CA PRO A 96 18.17 -7.50 26.94
C PRO A 96 18.34 -6.03 26.59
N VAL A 97 17.24 -5.35 26.29
CA VAL A 97 17.25 -3.94 25.90
C VAL A 97 16.57 -3.12 26.98
N ASN A 98 17.24 -2.04 27.37
CA ASN A 98 16.65 -1.08 28.29
C ASN A 98 15.34 -0.52 27.67
N PRO A 99 14.23 -0.42 28.43
CA PRO A 99 12.97 0.17 27.96
C PRO A 99 13.12 1.47 27.17
N SER A 100 14.03 2.35 27.61
CA SER A 100 14.31 3.61 26.93
C SER A 100 14.82 3.41 25.51
N ILE A 101 15.71 2.44 25.30
CA ILE A 101 16.27 2.10 23.99
C ILE A 101 15.19 1.46 23.11
N ALA A 102 14.34 0.60 23.67
CA ALA A 102 13.23 -0.02 22.93
C ALA A 102 12.24 1.04 22.40
N ILE A 103 11.88 2.02 23.24
CA ILE A 103 11.02 3.15 22.84
C ILE A 103 11.67 3.96 21.71
N ILE A 104 12.98 4.25 21.82
CA ILE A 104 13.73 4.97 20.78
C ILE A 104 13.71 4.21 19.46
N LEU A 105 13.91 2.89 19.47
CA LEU A 105 13.86 2.05 18.28
C LEU A 105 12.47 2.08 17.62
N VAL A 106 11.41 1.90 18.40
CA VAL A 106 10.03 2.00 17.90
C VAL A 106 9.77 3.37 17.27
N LEU A 107 10.14 4.46 17.93
CA LEU A 107 9.98 5.81 17.37
C LEU A 107 10.79 6.02 16.09
N LEU A 108 12.03 5.52 16.05
CA LEU A 108 12.89 5.60 14.87
C LEU A 108 12.26 4.89 13.67
N THR A 109 11.69 3.69 13.86
CA THR A 109 10.99 2.98 12.78
C THR A 109 9.78 3.74 12.28
N LEU A 110 8.97 4.32 13.18
CA LEU A 110 7.79 5.10 12.79
C LEU A 110 8.19 6.33 11.97
N ILE A 111 9.24 7.04 12.39
CA ILE A 111 9.81 8.19 11.65
C ILE A 111 10.31 7.74 10.26
N ALA A 112 11.01 6.61 10.18
CA ALA A 112 11.50 6.07 8.91
C ALA A 112 10.35 5.68 7.96
N VAL A 113 9.28 5.08 8.47
CA VAL A 113 8.08 4.73 7.68
C VAL A 113 7.37 5.99 7.19
N ILE A 114 7.21 7.01 8.04
CA ILE A 114 6.60 8.29 7.67
C ILE A 114 7.43 9.00 6.59
N SER A 115 8.76 9.05 6.76
CA SER A 115 9.64 9.70 5.79
C SER A 115 9.59 9.00 4.42
N LEU A 116 9.56 7.66 4.41
CA LEU A 116 9.37 6.87 3.20
C LEU A 116 8.06 7.24 2.48
N HIS A 117 6.94 7.36 3.21
CA HIS A 117 5.66 7.76 2.64
C HIS A 117 5.68 9.18 2.06
N ILE A 118 6.38 10.12 2.71
CA ILE A 118 6.55 11.48 2.19
C ILE A 118 7.35 11.47 0.88
N ILE A 119 8.45 10.72 0.83
CA ILE A 119 9.31 10.58 -0.34
C ILE A 119 8.50 9.97 -1.50
N MET A 120 7.82 8.86 -1.26
CA MET A 120 7.00 8.18 -2.27
C MET A 120 5.86 9.06 -2.78
N ARG A 121 5.16 9.76 -1.88
CA ARG A 121 4.07 10.67 -2.25
C ARG A 121 4.54 11.78 -3.17
N ARG A 122 5.71 12.37 -2.89
CA ARG A 122 6.33 13.42 -3.73
C ARG A 122 6.77 12.85 -5.08
N LYS A 123 7.52 11.74 -5.06
CA LYS A 123 8.05 11.07 -6.26
C LYS A 123 6.96 10.71 -7.26
N TYR A 124 5.83 10.20 -6.79
CA TYR A 124 4.75 9.74 -7.67
C TYR A 124 3.67 10.78 -7.94
N SER A 125 3.79 12.02 -7.45
CA SER A 125 2.77 13.06 -7.62
C SER A 125 2.64 13.53 -9.07
N LEU A 126 1.43 13.44 -9.62
CA LEU A 126 1.08 13.97 -10.95
C LEU A 126 0.37 15.34 -10.86
N SER A 127 0.40 15.96 -9.68
CA SER A 127 -0.33 17.22 -9.39
C SER A 127 -0.02 18.36 -10.36
N LYS A 128 1.21 18.47 -10.86
CA LYS A 128 1.61 19.48 -11.84
C LYS A 128 0.93 19.29 -13.19
N GLN A 129 0.86 18.05 -13.67
CA GLN A 129 0.24 17.69 -14.96
C GLN A 129 -1.29 17.79 -14.90
N LEU A 130 -1.89 17.57 -13.72
CA LEU A 130 -3.34 17.54 -13.51
C LEU A 130 -3.93 18.88 -13.03
N LYS A 131 -3.14 19.96 -13.00
CA LYS A 131 -3.55 21.24 -12.39
C LYS A 131 -4.82 21.82 -13.01
N ASN A 132 -4.99 21.65 -14.32
CA ASN A 132 -6.07 22.23 -15.10
C ASN A 132 -7.26 21.27 -15.29
N ASN A 133 -7.14 20.02 -14.82
CA ASN A 133 -8.16 19.01 -15.00
C ASN A 133 -9.36 19.25 -14.07
N THR A 134 -10.56 19.01 -14.59
CA THR A 134 -11.79 19.10 -13.79
C THR A 134 -11.80 18.02 -12.71
N ARG A 135 -12.21 18.41 -11.51
CA ARG A 135 -12.30 17.54 -10.34
C ARG A 135 -13.73 17.05 -10.18
N THR A 136 -13.90 15.76 -9.95
CA THR A 136 -15.20 15.14 -9.73
C THR A 136 -15.14 14.23 -8.51
N LYS A 137 -16.25 14.07 -7.78
CA LYS A 137 -16.30 13.16 -6.63
C LYS A 137 -16.77 11.79 -7.10
N ILE A 138 -16.01 10.74 -6.76
CA ILE A 138 -16.35 9.37 -7.13
C ILE A 138 -16.26 8.48 -5.90
N LYS A 139 -17.29 7.65 -5.69
CA LYS A 139 -17.28 6.55 -4.72
C LYS A 139 -17.04 5.23 -5.46
N LEU A 140 -16.08 4.46 -4.97
CA LEU A 140 -15.69 3.19 -5.56
C LEU A 140 -16.12 2.05 -4.64
N ILE A 141 -16.89 1.11 -5.16
CA ILE A 141 -17.40 -0.03 -4.40
C ILE A 141 -16.53 -1.24 -4.78
N PRO A 142 -15.75 -1.79 -3.83
CA PRO A 142 -14.92 -2.96 -4.09
C PRO A 142 -15.79 -4.18 -4.38
N ASN A 143 -15.24 -5.12 -5.15
CA ASN A 143 -15.86 -6.45 -5.30
C ASN A 143 -15.81 -7.20 -3.97
N SER A 144 -16.80 -8.04 -3.69
CA SER A 144 -16.89 -8.80 -2.43
C SER A 144 -15.63 -9.59 -2.12
N LYS A 145 -15.04 -10.26 -3.12
CA LYS A 145 -13.77 -11.00 -2.97
C LYS A 145 -12.61 -10.07 -2.53
N ASN A 146 -12.47 -8.90 -3.16
CA ASN A 146 -11.41 -7.95 -2.83
C ASN A 146 -11.64 -7.27 -1.48
N PHE A 147 -12.91 -7.00 -1.14
CA PHE A 147 -13.31 -6.45 0.15
C PHE A 147 -12.91 -7.39 1.28
N ILE A 148 -13.29 -8.67 1.20
CA ILE A 148 -12.96 -9.69 2.20
C ILE A 148 -11.43 -9.87 2.28
N ALA A 149 -10.75 -10.01 1.13
CA ALA A 149 -9.30 -10.20 1.11
C ALA A 149 -8.53 -9.03 1.74
N LEU A 150 -8.91 -7.78 1.44
CA LEU A 150 -8.27 -6.62 2.03
C LEU A 150 -8.52 -6.54 3.55
N ILE A 151 -9.74 -6.84 4.00
CA ILE A 151 -10.08 -6.84 5.43
C ILE A 151 -9.27 -7.89 6.18
N LEU A 152 -9.21 -9.12 5.66
CA LEU A 152 -8.41 -10.18 6.25
C LEU A 152 -6.92 -9.80 6.30
N PHE A 153 -6.38 -9.31 5.18
CA PHE A 153 -4.99 -8.85 5.12
C PHE A 153 -4.70 -7.72 6.12
N TYR A 154 -5.61 -6.76 6.25
CA TYR A 154 -5.49 -5.65 7.19
C TYR A 154 -5.46 -6.14 8.64
N PHE A 155 -6.43 -6.96 9.06
CA PHE A 155 -6.46 -7.47 10.43
C PHE A 155 -5.28 -8.38 10.75
N MET A 156 -4.82 -9.20 9.80
CA MET A 156 -3.62 -10.01 9.97
C MET A 156 -2.38 -9.14 10.18
N THR A 157 -2.15 -8.16 9.30
CA THR A 157 -1.00 -7.25 9.41
C THR A 157 -1.06 -6.38 10.67
N LEU A 158 -2.26 -5.93 11.06
CA LEU A 158 -2.49 -5.20 12.30
C LEU A 158 -2.13 -6.04 13.52
N PHE A 159 -2.63 -7.28 13.60
CA PHE A 159 -2.38 -8.20 14.71
C PHE A 159 -0.88 -8.46 14.91
N PHE A 160 -0.16 -8.81 13.85
CA PHE A 160 1.28 -9.04 13.94
C PHE A 160 2.07 -7.76 14.25
N SER A 161 1.63 -6.59 13.77
CA SER A 161 2.26 -5.32 14.13
C SER A 161 2.07 -4.98 15.61
N SER A 162 0.90 -5.27 16.19
CA SER A 162 0.64 -5.08 17.62
C SER A 162 1.41 -6.07 18.49
N LEU A 163 1.56 -7.32 18.04
CA LEU A 163 2.42 -8.29 18.71
C LEU A 163 3.87 -7.81 18.75
N GLY A 164 4.41 -7.30 17.64
CA GLY A 164 5.78 -6.76 17.66
C GLY A 164 5.97 -5.61 18.65
N VAL A 165 5.00 -4.69 18.74
CA VAL A 165 5.05 -3.61 19.75
C VAL A 165 5.02 -4.16 21.18
N TYR A 166 4.16 -5.17 21.44
CA TYR A 166 4.06 -5.84 22.74
C TYR A 166 5.41 -6.45 23.16
N MET A 167 6.04 -7.23 22.26
CA MET A 167 7.34 -7.86 22.53
C MET A 167 8.40 -6.81 22.90
N PHE A 168 8.47 -5.70 22.15
CA PHE A 168 9.51 -4.69 22.39
C PHE A 168 9.29 -3.85 23.65
N LEU A 169 8.05 -3.54 24.01
CA LEU A 169 7.77 -2.64 25.14
C LEU A 169 7.56 -3.36 26.47
N ILE A 170 7.14 -4.62 26.44
CA ILE A 170 6.78 -5.38 27.65
C ILE A 170 7.81 -6.46 27.96
N GLU A 171 8.17 -7.29 26.97
CA GLU A 171 9.14 -8.38 27.20
C GLU A 171 10.59 -7.86 27.23
N LEU A 172 10.88 -6.69 26.63
CA LEU A 172 12.18 -6.00 26.69
C LEU A 172 13.37 -6.81 26.15
N GLU A 173 13.11 -7.91 25.48
CA GLU A 173 14.09 -8.71 24.76
C GLU A 173 13.99 -8.38 23.26
N VAL A 174 15.01 -7.73 22.71
CA VAL A 174 15.04 -7.37 21.29
C VAL A 174 15.87 -8.40 20.54
N ASN A 175 15.18 -9.28 19.83
CA ASN A 175 15.81 -10.05 18.77
C ASN A 175 15.79 -9.24 17.46
N LEU A 176 16.95 -9.00 16.87
CA LEU A 176 17.06 -8.24 15.61
C LEU A 176 16.23 -8.84 14.48
N VAL A 177 16.07 -10.18 14.45
CA VAL A 177 15.26 -10.86 13.43
C VAL A 177 13.78 -10.48 13.60
N PHE A 178 13.26 -10.50 14.84
CA PHE A 178 11.89 -10.05 15.12
C PHE A 178 11.71 -8.57 14.81
N TYR A 179 12.72 -7.74 15.06
CA TYR A 179 12.67 -6.31 14.73
C TYR A 179 12.59 -6.06 13.23
N PHE A 180 13.40 -6.72 12.41
CA PHE A 180 13.29 -6.62 10.95
C PHE A 180 11.95 -7.17 10.43
N ALA A 181 11.46 -8.28 10.98
CA ALA A 181 10.15 -8.82 10.63
C ALA A 181 9.03 -7.82 10.95
N TRP A 182 9.10 -7.17 12.11
CA TRP A 182 8.14 -6.16 12.53
C TRP A 182 8.15 -4.92 11.61
N ILE A 183 9.33 -4.44 11.18
CA ILE A 183 9.45 -3.36 10.18
C ILE A 183 8.72 -3.76 8.88
N ILE A 184 8.93 -4.99 8.40
CA ILE A 184 8.25 -5.49 7.19
C ILE A 184 6.72 -5.50 7.39
N MET A 185 6.24 -5.90 8.57
CA MET A 185 4.81 -5.92 8.87
C MET A 185 4.19 -4.53 8.94
N ILE A 186 4.88 -3.53 9.53
CA ILE A 186 4.42 -2.13 9.52
C ILE A 186 4.38 -1.58 8.09
N LEU A 187 5.39 -1.88 7.28
CA LEU A 187 5.39 -1.48 5.87
C LEU A 187 4.22 -2.11 5.12
N ALA A 188 3.98 -3.42 5.29
CA ALA A 188 2.86 -4.12 4.70
C ALA A 188 1.51 -3.53 5.13
N LEU A 189 1.35 -3.20 6.41
CA LEU A 189 0.16 -2.54 6.94
C LEU A 189 -0.06 -1.18 6.27
N THR A 190 0.98 -0.34 6.21
CA THR A 190 0.84 1.04 5.71
C THR A 190 0.71 1.16 4.19
N PHE A 191 1.24 0.19 3.44
CA PHE A 191 1.10 0.10 1.97
C PHE A 191 -0.13 -0.67 1.51
N SER A 192 -0.92 -1.23 2.43
CA SER A 192 -2.20 -1.92 2.14
C SER A 192 -3.18 -1.03 1.33
N ASN A 193 -3.04 0.29 1.43
CA ASN A 193 -3.87 1.25 0.71
C ASN A 193 -3.78 1.17 -0.81
N ILE A 194 -2.65 0.72 -1.36
CA ILE A 194 -2.47 0.49 -2.80
C ILE A 194 -3.39 -0.65 -3.27
N LEU A 195 -3.61 -1.65 -2.40
CA LEU A 195 -4.45 -2.82 -2.67
C LEU A 195 -5.94 -2.54 -2.50
N SER A 196 -6.32 -1.40 -1.91
CA SER A 196 -7.72 -1.04 -1.61
C SER A 196 -8.67 -1.18 -2.81
N ILE A 197 -8.18 -0.92 -4.02
CA ILE A 197 -8.95 -1.02 -5.26
C ILE A 197 -8.23 -1.95 -6.23
N SER A 198 -8.80 -3.13 -6.49
CA SER A 198 -8.26 -4.09 -7.46
C SER A 198 -8.40 -3.59 -8.90
N VAL A 199 -7.48 -4.00 -9.77
CA VAL A 199 -7.60 -3.84 -11.22
C VAL A 199 -8.75 -4.70 -11.74
N GLY A 200 -9.53 -4.18 -12.68
CA GLY A 200 -10.65 -4.89 -13.30
C GLY A 200 -12.01 -4.20 -13.13
N LYS A 201 -13.08 -4.97 -13.35
CA LYS A 201 -14.46 -4.49 -13.27
C LYS A 201 -14.85 -4.17 -11.82
N LEU A 202 -15.43 -3.00 -11.58
CA LEU A 202 -15.97 -2.61 -10.27
C LEU A 202 -17.19 -1.68 -10.40
N LYS A 203 -17.95 -1.50 -9.32
CA LYS A 203 -19.10 -0.59 -9.29
C LYS A 203 -18.67 0.80 -8.79
N ALA A 204 -18.95 1.84 -9.56
CA ALA A 204 -18.64 3.22 -9.19
C ALA A 204 -19.90 4.09 -9.19
N LYS A 205 -19.92 5.09 -8.31
CA LYS A 205 -20.92 6.16 -8.27
C LYS A 205 -20.21 7.50 -8.43
N VAL A 206 -20.46 8.17 -9.55
CA VAL A 206 -19.99 9.53 -9.82
C VAL A 206 -21.00 10.50 -9.21
N TYR A 207 -20.50 11.51 -8.52
CA TYR A 207 -21.27 12.63 -8.00
C TYR A 207 -20.89 13.83 -8.86
N ASN A 208 -21.85 14.31 -9.64
CA ASN A 208 -21.75 15.57 -10.36
C ASN A 208 -21.96 16.74 -9.39
#